data_AF-A0A5N5KR16-F1
#
_entry.id   AF-A0A5N5KR16-F1
#
_cell.length_a   1.000
_cell.length_b   1.000
_cell.length_c   1.000
_cell.angle_alpha   90.00
_cell.angle_beta   90.00
_cell.angle_gamma   90.00
#
_symmetry.space_group_name_H-M   'P 1'
#
loop_
_entity.id
_entity.type
_entity.pdbx_description
1 polymer ?
#
loop_
_entity_poly.entity_id
_entity_poly.type
_entity_poly.pdbx_seq_one_letter_code
_entity_poly.pdbx_strand_id
1 'polypeptide(L)'
;MRFCFGVKTAGSMKELIFGVFLVTMGVFSQSWAILLPLGLPVEICYTQWFDRDNPSGLGDYETLDQLRAEYPGTICPKPLTIEAQTVSGTPASSTGQVFQYYNTVYGFACVNSQQKLGSCLDYKVRFRCPCLDLEVL
;
A
#
# COMPACT_ATOMS: atom_id res chain seq x y z
N MET A 1 43.20 19.67 9.82
CA MET A 1 43.75 18.31 9.83
C MET A 1 43.73 17.76 8.42
N ARG A 2 44.84 17.16 7.99
CA ARG A 2 45.19 16.76 6.63
C ARG A 2 45.05 15.23 6.49
N PHE A 3 44.58 14.79 5.31
CA PHE A 3 44.77 13.47 4.65
C PHE A 3 44.11 12.22 5.29
N CYS A 4 43.65 11.19 4.54
CA CYS A 4 44.22 10.61 3.31
C CYS A 4 43.18 10.13 2.28
N PHE A 5 43.55 10.26 1.00
CA PHE A 5 43.06 9.51 -0.14
C PHE A 5 43.59 8.06 -0.10
N GLY A 6 42.80 7.11 -0.63
CA GLY A 6 43.25 5.77 -0.99
C GLY A 6 42.87 5.45 -2.43
N VAL A 7 43.85 5.49 -3.32
CA VAL A 7 43.83 4.91 -4.69
C VAL A 7 44.71 3.66 -4.65
N LYS A 8 44.27 2.56 -5.30
CA LYS A 8 45.06 1.45 -5.88
C LYS A 8 44.06 0.40 -6.41
N THR A 9 44.17 -0.27 -7.56
CA THR A 9 45.09 -0.27 -8.72
C THR A 9 44.43 -1.13 -9.80
N ALA A 10 44.69 -0.83 -11.07
CA ALA A 10 44.34 -1.66 -12.22
C ALA A 10 45.12 -2.98 -12.27
N GLY A 11 44.49 -4.04 -12.79
CA GLY A 11 45.13 -5.32 -13.12
C GLY A 11 44.49 -5.92 -14.38
N SER A 12 45.28 -5.99 -15.45
CA SER A 12 44.96 -6.57 -16.75
C SER A 12 45.63 -7.93 -16.87
N MET A 13 44.93 -8.96 -17.36
CA MET A 13 45.55 -10.19 -17.86
C MET A 13 44.87 -10.66 -19.16
N LYS A 14 45.71 -10.89 -20.18
CA LYS A 14 45.45 -11.30 -21.57
C LYS A 14 45.09 -12.81 -21.59
N GLU A 15 44.35 -13.38 -22.54
CA GLU A 15 44.73 -13.84 -23.91
C GLU A 15 43.41 -14.38 -24.55
N LEU A 16 42.91 -13.91 -25.70
CA LEU A 16 43.18 -14.26 -27.10
C LEU A 16 42.78 -15.70 -27.58
N ILE A 17 41.90 -15.72 -28.61
CA ILE A 17 41.63 -16.72 -29.67
C ILE A 17 40.60 -17.84 -29.37
N PHE A 18 39.42 -17.78 -30.01
CA PHE A 18 38.99 -18.65 -31.13
C PHE A 18 37.50 -18.39 -31.47
N GLY A 19 37.21 -18.26 -32.77
CA GLY A 19 35.88 -18.59 -33.30
C GLY A 19 35.04 -17.42 -33.80
N VAL A 20 35.41 -16.92 -34.98
CA VAL A 20 34.44 -16.32 -35.91
C VAL A 20 33.39 -17.40 -36.23
N PHE A 21 32.14 -17.22 -35.79
CA PHE A 21 30.98 -17.93 -36.35
C PHE A 21 30.13 -16.92 -37.13
N LEU A 22 30.22 -17.02 -38.44
CA LEU A 22 29.42 -16.28 -39.41
C LEU A 22 28.07 -17.00 -39.63
N VAL A 23 27.01 -16.20 -39.53
CA VAL A 23 25.73 -16.25 -40.28
C VAL A 23 24.73 -17.36 -39.90
N THR A 24 23.53 -16.95 -39.46
CA THR A 24 22.25 -17.23 -40.14
C THR A 24 21.11 -16.45 -39.46
N MET A 25 20.33 -15.76 -40.29
CA MET A 25 18.97 -15.23 -40.11
C MET A 25 18.33 -15.38 -38.72
N GLY A 26 18.09 -14.27 -38.03
CA GLY A 26 17.26 -14.30 -36.83
C GLY A 26 17.16 -12.94 -36.19
N VAL A 27 16.12 -12.19 -36.57
CA VAL A 27 15.61 -11.05 -35.82
C VAL A 27 15.61 -11.43 -34.33
N PHE A 28 16.24 -10.64 -33.47
CA PHE A 28 16.06 -10.79 -32.02
C PHE A 28 14.58 -10.53 -31.72
N SER A 29 13.77 -11.58 -31.78
CA SER A 29 12.41 -11.59 -31.29
C SER A 29 12.45 -11.53 -29.77
N GLN A 30 12.76 -10.36 -29.24
CA GLN A 30 12.21 -9.94 -27.96
C GLN A 30 11.03 -8.99 -28.24
N SER A 31 10.11 -9.45 -29.09
CA SER A 31 8.74 -8.95 -29.12
C SER A 31 7.99 -9.59 -27.96
N TRP A 32 8.19 -9.06 -26.76
CA TRP A 32 7.25 -9.23 -25.65
C TRP A 32 7.15 -7.95 -24.81
N ALA A 33 7.31 -6.80 -25.45
CA ALA A 33 6.62 -5.60 -25.00
C ALA A 33 5.14 -5.73 -25.36
N ILE A 34 4.41 -6.57 -24.62
CA ILE A 34 2.95 -6.59 -24.68
C ILE A 34 2.49 -5.32 -23.97
N LEU A 35 2.21 -4.30 -24.78
CA LEU A 35 1.69 -3.01 -24.37
C LEU A 35 0.29 -3.19 -23.74
N LEU A 36 0.17 -2.99 -22.43
CA LEU A 36 -0.87 -2.08 -21.97
C LEU A 36 -0.35 -0.66 -22.26
N PRO A 37 -1.11 0.24 -22.90
CA PRO A 37 -0.53 1.37 -23.63
C PRO A 37 0.18 2.42 -22.77
N LEU A 38 0.14 2.31 -21.45
CA LEU A 38 0.56 3.37 -20.55
C LEU A 38 1.16 2.72 -19.31
N GLY A 39 2.48 2.50 -19.30
CA GLY A 39 3.23 2.23 -18.07
C GLY A 39 3.25 3.45 -17.14
N LEU A 40 2.09 4.09 -16.93
CA LEU A 40 1.93 5.24 -16.06
C LEU A 40 2.09 4.78 -14.61
N PRO A 41 2.81 5.58 -13.78
CA PRO A 41 2.84 5.32 -12.35
C PRO A 41 1.41 5.39 -11.81
N VAL A 42 0.96 4.32 -11.16
CA VAL A 42 -0.32 4.34 -10.45
C VAL A 42 -0.11 5.12 -9.16
N GLU A 43 -0.59 6.36 -9.11
CA GLU A 43 -0.57 7.14 -7.88
C GLU A 43 -1.44 6.46 -6.81
N ILE A 44 -0.97 6.44 -5.57
CA ILE A 44 -1.70 5.90 -4.43
C ILE A 44 -2.08 7.05 -3.52
N CYS A 45 -3.38 7.33 -3.38
CA CYS A 45 -3.86 8.31 -2.42
C CYS A 45 -4.65 7.67 -1.29
N TYR A 46 -4.85 8.48 -0.27
CA TYR A 46 -5.76 8.19 0.81
C TYR A 46 -7.18 8.59 0.43
N THR A 47 -8.14 7.78 0.88
CA THR A 47 -9.52 8.22 1.01
C THR A 47 -9.63 9.30 2.10
N GLN A 48 -10.80 9.94 2.19
CA GLN A 48 -11.19 10.63 3.41
C GLN A 48 -11.21 9.67 4.61
N TRP A 49 -11.28 10.25 5.81
CA TRP A 49 -11.61 9.48 7.02
C TRP A 49 -13.10 9.15 7.03
N PHE A 50 -13.42 7.92 7.38
CA PHE A 50 -14.78 7.42 7.58
C PHE A 50 -14.97 7.06 9.04
N ASP A 51 -16.10 7.51 9.59
CA ASP A 51 -16.50 7.45 10.98
C ASP A 51 -18.01 7.25 10.96
N ARG A 52 -18.42 6.00 10.74
CA ARG A 52 -19.80 5.61 10.42
C ARG A 52 -20.53 5.12 11.66
N ASP A 53 -19.85 4.39 12.51
CA ASP A 53 -20.38 3.89 13.77
C ASP A 53 -19.85 4.72 14.95
N ASN A 54 -20.52 4.64 16.08
CA ASN A 54 -20.02 5.19 17.35
C ASN A 54 -19.85 4.03 18.32
N PRO A 55 -19.07 4.15 19.41
CA PRO A 55 -18.79 3.07 20.39
C PRO A 55 -20.00 2.64 21.26
N SER A 56 -21.22 2.85 20.77
CA SER A 56 -22.47 2.49 21.40
C SER A 56 -22.81 1.00 21.24
N GLY A 57 -23.72 0.50 22.08
CA GLY A 57 -24.14 -0.91 21.99
C GLY A 57 -22.98 -1.90 22.20
N LEU A 58 -22.63 -2.65 21.15
CA LEU A 58 -21.68 -3.77 21.22
C LEU A 58 -20.22 -3.37 20.97
N GLY A 59 -19.94 -2.18 20.46
CA GLY A 59 -18.59 -1.81 20.06
C GLY A 59 -18.60 -0.64 19.10
N ASP A 60 -17.53 -0.55 18.31
CA ASP A 60 -17.36 0.44 17.25
C ASP A 60 -16.92 -0.27 15.97
N TYR A 61 -17.70 -0.11 14.89
CA TYR A 61 -17.66 -0.96 13.70
C TYR A 61 -17.54 -0.18 12.38
N GLU A 62 -16.30 0.10 12.00
CA GLU A 62 -15.93 0.66 10.69
C GLU A 62 -15.71 -0.44 9.63
N THR A 63 -16.76 -1.24 9.38
CA THR A 63 -16.66 -2.39 8.46
C THR A 63 -16.69 -1.97 6.99
N LEU A 64 -15.83 -2.60 6.17
CA LEU A 64 -15.63 -2.18 4.77
C LEU A 64 -16.90 -2.28 3.92
N ASP A 65 -17.72 -3.32 4.14
CA ASP A 65 -18.96 -3.51 3.40
C ASP A 65 -19.99 -2.42 3.71
N GLN A 66 -20.12 -2.04 4.98
CA GLN A 66 -21.02 -0.96 5.40
C GLN A 66 -20.53 0.40 4.90
N LEU A 67 -19.22 0.66 4.99
CA LEU A 67 -18.62 1.88 4.47
C LEU A 67 -18.83 2.02 2.96
N ARG A 68 -18.70 0.95 2.19
CA ARG A 68 -18.98 0.96 0.75
C ARG A 68 -20.46 1.16 0.43
N ALA A 69 -21.35 0.65 1.25
CA ALA A 69 -22.79 0.84 1.09
C ALA A 69 -23.19 2.30 1.35
N GLU A 70 -22.59 2.95 2.34
CA GLU A 70 -22.88 4.33 2.70
C GLU A 70 -22.16 5.35 1.79
N TYR A 71 -20.94 5.04 1.36
CA TYR A 71 -20.11 5.92 0.53
C TYR A 71 -19.75 5.25 -0.82
N PRO A 72 -20.73 5.03 -1.71
CA PRO A 72 -20.52 4.26 -2.94
C PRO A 72 -19.47 4.91 -3.85
N GLY A 73 -18.53 4.10 -4.34
CA GLY A 73 -17.48 4.53 -5.28
C GLY A 73 -16.30 5.29 -4.65
N THR A 74 -16.34 5.60 -3.35
CA THR A 74 -15.27 6.36 -2.69
C THR A 74 -14.11 5.49 -2.20
N ILE A 75 -14.37 4.21 -1.93
CA ILE A 75 -13.37 3.22 -1.53
C ILE A 75 -13.20 2.24 -2.68
N CYS A 76 -11.96 2.13 -3.18
CA CYS A 76 -11.65 1.22 -4.28
C CYS A 76 -11.99 -0.25 -3.95
N PRO A 77 -12.25 -1.11 -4.97
CA PRO A 77 -12.62 -2.51 -4.74
C PRO A 77 -11.58 -3.34 -3.97
N LYS A 78 -10.29 -2.98 -4.05
CA LYS A 78 -9.19 -3.66 -3.36
C LYS A 78 -8.26 -2.63 -2.68
N PRO A 79 -8.56 -2.21 -1.44
CA PRO A 79 -7.69 -1.31 -0.70
C PRO A 79 -6.32 -1.93 -0.44
N LEU A 80 -5.27 -1.13 -0.54
CA LEU A 80 -3.89 -1.57 -0.31
C LEU A 80 -3.56 -1.62 1.17
N THR A 81 -3.96 -0.59 1.93
CA THR A 81 -3.77 -0.50 3.37
C THR A 81 -4.98 0.13 4.04
N ILE A 82 -5.15 -0.12 5.33
CA ILE A 82 -6.10 0.57 6.21
C ILE A 82 -5.33 1.27 7.33
N GLU A 83 -5.73 2.49 7.65
CA GLU A 83 -5.32 3.21 8.85
C GLU A 83 -6.53 3.45 9.73
N ALA A 84 -6.37 3.28 11.03
CA ALA A 84 -7.39 3.56 12.04
C ALA A 84 -6.80 4.45 13.13
N GLN A 85 -7.58 5.42 13.57
CA GLN A 85 -7.25 6.29 14.70
C GLN A 85 -8.52 6.67 15.44
N THR A 86 -8.40 7.07 16.69
CA THR A 86 -9.54 7.65 17.39
C THR A 86 -10.01 8.91 16.68
N VAL A 87 -11.25 9.34 16.90
CA VAL A 87 -11.76 10.61 16.37
C VAL A 87 -10.86 11.79 16.78
N SER A 88 -10.29 11.73 17.99
CA SER A 88 -9.30 12.68 18.54
C SER A 88 -7.89 12.57 17.95
N GLY A 89 -7.62 11.61 17.06
CA GLY A 89 -6.37 11.49 16.32
C GLY A 89 -5.29 10.61 16.95
N THR A 90 -5.61 9.84 17.99
CA THR A 90 -4.67 8.86 18.55
C THR A 90 -4.63 7.62 17.66
N PRO A 91 -3.46 7.20 17.13
CA PRO A 91 -3.36 5.98 16.33
C PRO A 91 -3.91 4.77 17.08
N ALA A 92 -4.72 3.95 16.42
CA ALA A 92 -5.38 2.81 17.08
C ALA A 92 -4.37 1.85 17.72
N SER A 93 -3.22 1.64 17.08
CA SER A 93 -2.11 0.83 17.61
C SER A 93 -1.51 1.34 18.93
N SER A 94 -1.73 2.61 19.28
CA SER A 94 -1.23 3.24 20.51
C SER A 94 -2.25 3.26 21.64
N THR A 95 -3.50 2.85 21.39
CA THR A 95 -4.59 2.91 22.39
C THR A 95 -4.56 1.77 23.41
N GLY A 96 -3.91 0.64 23.07
CA GLY A 96 -3.92 -0.56 23.89
C GLY A 96 -5.23 -1.36 23.84
N GLN A 97 -6.22 -0.94 23.05
CA GLN A 97 -7.43 -1.70 22.77
C GLN A 97 -7.16 -2.85 21.81
N VAL A 98 -7.94 -3.92 21.92
CA VAL A 98 -7.86 -5.09 21.04
C VAL A 98 -8.92 -5.00 19.95
N PHE A 99 -8.54 -5.32 18.71
CA PHE A 99 -9.42 -5.18 17.56
C PHE A 99 -9.77 -6.55 16.98
N GLN A 100 -11.06 -6.81 16.79
CA GLN A 100 -11.54 -8.02 16.14
C GLN A 100 -11.14 -8.04 14.66
N TYR A 101 -11.26 -6.89 13.99
CA TYR A 101 -10.81 -6.67 12.62
C TYR A 101 -9.94 -5.41 12.55
N TYR A 102 -8.87 -5.51 11.77
CA TYR A 102 -8.01 -4.39 11.37
C TYR A 102 -7.30 -4.82 10.09
N ASN A 103 -8.00 -4.82 8.96
CA ASN A 103 -7.44 -5.20 7.67
C ASN A 103 -8.30 -4.68 6.51
N THR A 104 -7.77 -4.78 5.30
CA THR A 104 -8.42 -4.28 4.08
C THR A 104 -9.51 -5.19 3.52
N VAL A 105 -9.78 -6.33 4.16
CA VAL A 105 -10.84 -7.27 3.75
C VAL A 105 -12.12 -6.98 4.51
N TYR A 106 -12.04 -6.87 5.84
CA TYR A 106 -13.19 -6.70 6.72
C TYR A 106 -13.37 -5.25 7.19
N GLY A 107 -12.32 -4.42 7.14
CA GLY A 107 -12.31 -3.07 7.73
C GLY A 107 -11.75 -3.09 9.14
N PHE A 108 -12.39 -2.34 10.04
CA PHE A 108 -11.99 -2.21 11.43
C PHE A 108 -13.17 -2.50 12.37
N ALA A 109 -12.90 -3.18 13.48
CA ALA A 109 -13.90 -3.45 14.50
C ALA A 109 -13.26 -3.54 15.88
N CYS A 110 -13.75 -2.70 16.79
CA CYS A 110 -13.54 -2.83 18.22
C CYS A 110 -14.80 -3.40 18.86
N VAL A 111 -14.67 -4.42 19.70
CA VAL A 111 -15.82 -5.02 20.41
C VAL A 111 -15.71 -4.74 21.91
N ASN A 112 -16.77 -4.20 22.51
CA ASN A 112 -16.81 -3.80 23.92
C ASN A 112 -16.46 -4.97 24.85
N SER A 113 -17.03 -6.16 24.59
CA SER A 113 -16.79 -7.35 25.43
C SER A 113 -15.37 -7.92 25.33
N GLN A 114 -14.55 -7.45 24.39
CA GLN A 114 -13.15 -7.87 24.23
C GLN A 114 -12.18 -6.91 24.93
N GLN A 115 -12.64 -5.73 25.34
CA GLN A 115 -11.79 -4.73 25.97
C GLN A 115 -11.54 -5.06 27.44
N LYS A 116 -10.27 -5.04 27.84
CA LYS A 116 -9.87 -5.27 29.23
C LYS A 116 -10.28 -4.11 30.15
N LEU A 117 -10.32 -2.90 29.60
CA LEU A 117 -10.61 -1.67 30.33
C LEU A 117 -11.67 -0.90 29.55
N GLY A 118 -12.86 -0.77 30.14
CA GLY A 118 -13.95 0.03 29.59
C GLY A 118 -14.55 -0.51 28.29
N SER A 119 -15.24 0.37 27.57
CA SER A 119 -15.76 0.14 26.22
C SER A 119 -14.74 0.56 25.16
N CYS A 120 -15.02 0.24 23.91
CA CYS A 120 -14.30 0.78 22.76
C CYS A 120 -14.24 2.30 22.81
N LEU A 121 -13.11 2.84 22.35
CA LEU A 121 -13.00 4.23 21.96
C LEU A 121 -13.72 4.42 20.61
N ASP A 122 -13.91 5.68 20.25
CA ASP A 122 -14.53 6.11 19.01
C ASP A 122 -13.46 6.22 17.92
N TYR A 123 -13.56 5.42 16.85
CA TYR A 123 -12.56 5.31 15.80
C TYR A 123 -13.07 5.71 14.43
N LYS A 124 -12.15 6.21 13.63
CA LYS A 124 -12.32 6.45 12.20
C LYS A 124 -11.23 5.78 11.40
N VAL A 125 -11.56 5.38 10.18
CA VAL A 125 -10.65 4.68 9.26
C VAL A 125 -10.44 5.42 7.95
N ARG A 126 -9.30 5.20 7.31
CA ARG A 126 -9.08 5.56 5.92
C ARG A 126 -8.30 4.49 5.20
N PHE A 127 -8.44 4.46 3.88
CA PHE A 127 -7.84 3.44 3.03
C PHE A 127 -6.86 4.07 2.06
N ARG A 128 -5.82 3.31 1.67
CA ARG A 128 -5.01 3.66 0.49
C ARG A 128 -5.55 2.94 -0.73
N CYS A 129 -5.78 3.70 -1.79
CA CYS A 129 -6.33 3.23 -3.06
C CYS A 129 -5.54 3.80 -4.24
N PRO A 130 -5.49 3.08 -5.38
CA PRO A 130 -5.09 3.67 -6.65
C PRO A 130 -5.95 4.89 -6.96
N CYS A 131 -5.29 6.01 -7.21
CA CYS A 131 -5.90 7.19 -7.78
C CYS A 131 -5.83 7.09 -9.28
N LEU A 132 -6.94 7.41 -9.93
CA LEU A 132 -6.91 7.65 -11.36
C LEU A 132 -6.43 9.08 -11.55
N ASP A 133 -5.24 9.25 -12.11
CA ASP A 133 -4.82 10.53 -12.69
C ASP A 133 -5.67 10.79 -13.93
N LEU A 134 -6.87 11.35 -13.71
CA LEU A 134 -7.79 11.76 -14.77
C LEU A 134 -7.52 13.19 -15.27
N GLU A 135 -6.45 13.85 -14.81
CA GLU A 135 -6.07 15.19 -15.28
C GLU A 135 -5.24 15.19 -16.58
N VAL A 136 -5.16 14.06 -17.30
CA VAL A 136 -4.56 13.98 -18.64
C VAL A 136 -5.53 13.38 -19.68
N LEU A 137 -6.81 13.76 -19.60
CA LEU A 137 -7.79 13.55 -20.69
C LEU A 137 -8.40 14.87 -21.14
#